data_AF-A0A920QJU7-F1
#
_entry.id   AF-A0A920QJU7-F1
#
_cell.length_a   1.000
_cell.length_b   1.000
_cell.length_c   1.000
_cell.angle_alpha   90.00
_cell.angle_beta   90.00
_cell.angle_gamma   90.00
#
_symmetry.space_group_name_H-M   'P 1'
#
loop_
_entity.id
_entity.type
_entity.pdbx_description
1 polymer ?
#
loop_
_entity_poly.entity_id
_entity_poly.type
_entity_poly.pdbx_seq_one_letter_code
_entity_poly.pdbx_strand_id
1 'polypeptide(L)'
;MMAVCIDSQFYCTRRAVPIFKQQQHGVIINLISGAGIMGYPTKSPYVAAKWAVTGLTKSLAMELGTDNIRVNGSYPAMSAVIVWNV
;
A
#
# COMPACT_ATOMS: atom_id res chain seq x y z
N MET A 1 15.58 1.90 6.32
CA MET A 1 14.21 1.37 6.52
C MET A 1 13.18 2.13 5.70
N MET A 2 13.04 3.47 5.85
CA MET A 2 12.09 4.27 5.05
C MET A 2 12.27 4.11 3.54
N ALA A 3 13.49 4.33 3.04
CA ALA A 3 13.79 4.21 1.61
C ALA A 3 13.42 2.85 1.00
N VAL A 4 13.49 1.77 1.78
CA VAL A 4 13.19 0.43 1.28
C VAL A 4 11.72 0.06 1.46
N CYS A 5 11.11 0.42 2.60
CA CYS A 5 9.75 -0.02 2.89
C CYS A 5 8.67 0.86 2.26
N ILE A 6 8.84 2.20 2.29
CA ILE A 6 7.82 3.14 1.81
C ILE A 6 8.20 3.76 0.47
N ASP A 7 9.44 4.26 0.31
CA ASP A 7 9.81 4.99 -0.92
C ASP A 7 9.75 4.06 -2.14
N SER A 8 10.17 2.81 -2.00
CA SER A 8 10.07 1.80 -3.07
C SER A 8 8.64 1.65 -3.59
N GLN A 9 7.66 1.50 -2.70
CA GLN A 9 6.25 1.34 -3.08
C GLN A 9 5.66 2.65 -3.60
N PHE A 10 6.04 3.79 -3.01
CA PHE A 10 5.62 5.11 -3.48
C PHE A 10 6.08 5.38 -4.92
N TYR A 11 7.37 5.21 -5.20
CA TYR A 11 7.92 5.50 -6.53
C TYR A 11 7.41 4.52 -7.58
N CYS A 12 7.27 3.23 -7.26
CA CYS A 12 6.65 2.24 -8.15
C CYS A 12 5.20 2.63 -8.48
N THR A 13 4.40 2.95 -7.46
CA THR A 13 3.01 3.33 -7.64
C THR A 13 2.89 4.62 -8.45
N ARG A 14 3.69 5.65 -8.13
CA ARG A 14 3.71 6.93 -8.86
C ARG A 14 3.96 6.75 -10.35
N ARG A 15 4.79 5.78 -10.75
CA ARG A 15 5.07 5.48 -12.17
C ARG A 15 3.98 4.61 -12.81
N ALA A 16 3.36 3.70 -12.07
CA ALA A 16 2.30 2.83 -12.57
C ALA A 16 0.96 3.57 -12.78
N VAL A 17 0.62 4.51 -11.90
CA VAL A 17 -0.69 5.19 -11.88
C VAL A 17 -1.04 5.88 -13.20
N PRO A 18 -0.16 6.68 -13.84
CA PRO A 18 -0.49 7.29 -15.13
C PRO A 18 -0.82 6.26 -16.23
N ILE A 19 -0.11 5.12 -16.23
CA ILE A 19 -0.32 4.04 -17.19
C ILE A 19 -1.70 3.39 -16.96
N PHE A 20 -2.02 3.08 -15.70
CA PHE A 20 -3.32 2.49 -15.35
C PHE A 20 -4.49 3.45 -15.59
N LYS A 21 -4.29 4.75 -15.35
CA LYS A 21 -5.30 5.77 -15.69
C LYS A 21 -5.53 5.82 -17.20
N GLN A 22 -4.49 5.77 -18.03
CA GLN A 22 -4.65 5.72 -19.49
C GLN A 22 -5.39 4.46 -19.94
N GLN A 23 -5.16 3.32 -19.27
CA GLN A 23 -5.81 2.04 -19.56
C GLN A 23 -7.22 1.92 -18.97
N GLN A 24 -7.64 2.83 -18.08
CA GLN A 24 -8.91 2.79 -17.35
C GLN A 24 -9.12 1.46 -16.59
N HIS A 25 -8.02 0.83 -16.17
CA HIS A 25 -8.02 -0.39 -15.39
C HIS A 25 -6.64 -0.62 -14.77
N GLY A 26 -6.60 -1.09 -13.53
CA GLY A 26 -5.34 -1.47 -12.88
C GLY A 26 -5.52 -2.11 -11.52
N VAL A 27 -4.50 -2.83 -11.09
CA VAL A 27 -4.44 -3.41 -9.74
C VAL A 27 -3.06 -3.16 -9.15
N ILE A 28 -3.02 -2.53 -7.97
CA ILE A 28 -1.81 -2.31 -7.20
C ILE A 28 -1.93 -3.11 -5.90
N ILE A 29 -0.92 -3.92 -5.60
CA ILE A 29 -0.83 -4.69 -4.35
C ILE A 29 0.44 -4.24 -3.62
N ASN A 30 0.24 -3.56 -2.50
CA ASN A 30 1.31 -3.09 -1.64
C ASN A 30 1.62 -4.12 -0.55
N LEU A 31 2.90 -4.28 -0.23
CA LEU A 31 3.34 -5.18 0.83
C LEU A 31 3.31 -4.45 2.18
N ILE A 32 2.25 -4.70 2.94
CA ILE A 32 2.09 -4.21 4.32
C ILE A 32 2.74 -5.18 5.30
N SER A 33 2.35 -5.14 6.58
CA SER A 33 2.77 -6.06 7.64
C SER A 33 1.76 -5.96 8.78
N GLY A 34 1.73 -6.94 9.69
CA GLY A 34 1.08 -6.76 11.00
C GLY A 34 1.59 -5.49 11.70
N ALA A 35 2.88 -5.16 11.54
CA ALA A 35 3.46 -3.92 12.06
C ALA A 35 2.92 -2.63 11.41
N GLY A 36 2.10 -2.73 10.35
CA GLY A 36 1.40 -1.62 9.72
C GLY A 36 -0.04 -1.43 10.18
N ILE A 37 -0.51 -2.24 11.13
CA ILE A 37 -1.85 -2.14 11.74
C ILE A 37 -1.82 -2.23 13.27
N MET A 38 -0.71 -2.70 13.86
CA MET A 38 -0.50 -2.73 15.31
C MET A 38 0.96 -2.41 15.65
N GLY A 39 1.21 -2.07 16.92
CA GLY A 39 2.56 -1.77 17.41
C GLY A 39 3.40 -3.02 17.64
N TYR A 40 4.70 -2.95 17.32
CA TYR A 40 5.68 -3.98 17.62
C TYR A 40 6.82 -3.35 18.44
N PRO A 41 6.91 -3.63 19.75
CA PRO A 41 8.01 -3.15 20.58
C PRO A 41 9.37 -3.48 19.98
N THR A 42 10.36 -2.63 20.24
CA THR A 42 11.74 -2.70 19.73
C THR A 42 11.92 -2.54 18.21
N LYS A 43 10.85 -2.25 17.46
CA LYS A 43 10.86 -2.12 15.99
C LYS A 43 10.26 -0.80 15.50
N SER A 44 10.38 0.29 16.27
CA SER A 44 9.75 1.58 15.97
C SER A 44 9.97 2.10 14.53
N PRO A 45 11.18 2.08 13.93
CA PRO A 45 11.35 2.54 12.55
C PRO A 45 10.69 1.61 11.52
N TYR A 46 10.57 0.31 11.81
CA TYR A 46 9.86 -0.63 10.94
C TYR A 46 8.36 -0.40 11.00
N VAL A 47 7.82 -0.28 12.22
CA VAL A 47 6.41 -0.02 12.49
C VAL A 47 5.98 1.27 11.80
N ALA A 48 6.72 2.37 12.01
CA ALA A 48 6.43 3.64 11.35
C ALA A 48 6.37 3.49 9.81
N ALA A 49 7.34 2.77 9.22
CA ALA A 49 7.37 2.55 7.77
C ALA A 49 6.13 1.78 7.28
N LYS A 50 5.73 0.73 8.01
CA LYS A 50 4.62 -0.13 7.61
C LYS A 50 3.26 0.53 7.84
N TRP A 51 3.13 1.39 8.85
CA TRP A 51 1.98 2.27 8.99
C TRP A 51 1.87 3.25 7.83
N ALA A 52 3.00 3.83 7.38
CA ALA A 52 3.01 4.69 6.21
C ALA A 52 2.56 3.95 4.94
N VAL A 53 2.97 2.68 4.76
CA VAL A 53 2.50 1.85 3.63
C VAL A 53 0.99 1.58 3.71
N THR A 54 0.46 1.29 4.89
CA THR A 54 -0.99 1.12 5.11
C THR A 54 -1.75 2.39 4.74
N GLY A 55 -1.28 3.55 5.23
CA GLY A 55 -1.86 4.86 4.91
C GLY A 55 -1.84 5.16 3.40
N LEU A 56 -0.68 4.98 2.76
CA LEU A 56 -0.50 5.15 1.32
C LEU A 56 -1.50 4.29 0.53
N THR A 57 -1.61 3.01 0.89
CA THR A 57 -2.51 2.05 0.23
C THR A 57 -3.97 2.50 0.33
N LYS A 58 -4.41 2.92 1.53
CA LYS A 58 -5.79 3.35 1.75
C LYS A 58 -6.10 4.66 1.02
N SER A 59 -5.21 5.64 1.05
CA SER A 59 -5.37 6.89 0.31
C SER A 59 -5.49 6.65 -1.20
N LEU A 60 -4.58 5.85 -1.77
CA LEU A 60 -4.62 5.54 -3.21
C LEU A 60 -5.86 4.74 -3.62
N ALA A 61 -6.37 3.85 -2.77
CA ALA A 61 -7.62 3.14 -3.05
C ALA A 61 -8.79 4.11 -3.20
N MET A 62 -8.85 5.14 -2.35
CA MET A 62 -9.87 6.19 -2.41
C MET A 62 -9.67 7.13 -3.61
N GLU A 63 -8.43 7.54 -3.88
CA GLU A 63 -8.10 8.48 -4.96
C GLU A 63 -8.26 7.88 -6.37
N LEU A 64 -8.03 6.57 -6.52
CA LEU A 64 -7.96 5.92 -7.82
C LEU A 64 -9.17 5.03 -8.13
N GLY A 65 -10.09 4.87 -7.17
CA GLY A 65 -11.30 4.07 -7.36
C GLY A 65 -12.17 4.56 -8.52
N THR A 66 -12.26 5.88 -8.72
CA THR A 66 -13.00 6.49 -9.85
C THR A 66 -12.39 6.21 -11.21
N ASP A 67 -11.09 5.89 -11.26
CA ASP A 67 -10.37 5.53 -12.49
C ASP A 67 -10.39 4.02 -12.77
N ASN A 68 -11.22 3.25 -12.05
CA ASN A 68 -11.29 1.78 -12.12
C ASN A 68 -9.94 1.09 -11.77
N ILE A 69 -9.19 1.68 -10.85
CA ILE A 69 -7.93 1.14 -10.35
C ILE A 69 -8.11 0.71 -8.90
N ARG A 70 -7.81 -0.56 -8.61
CA ARG A 70 -7.93 -1.13 -7.26
C ARG A 70 -6.57 -1.15 -6.58
N VAL A 71 -6.51 -0.69 -5.32
CA VAL A 71 -5.27 -0.66 -4.54
C VAL A 71 -5.48 -1.37 -3.20
N ASN A 72 -4.72 -2.44 -2.94
CA ASN A 72 -4.89 -3.29 -1.75
C ASN A 72 -3.55 -3.58 -1.06
N GLY A 73 -3.61 -3.97 0.20
CA GLY A 73 -2.44 -4.34 1.00
C GLY A 73 -2.41 -5.84 1.32
N SER A 74 -1.26 -6.49 1.23
CA SER A 74 -1.08 -7.90 1.63
C SER A 74 0.16 -8.10 2.52
N TYR A 75 0.08 -9.04 3.46
CA TYR A 75 1.25 -9.58 4.16
C TYR A 75 1.06 -11.07 4.47
N PRO A 76 2.12 -11.91 4.43
CA PRO A 76 1.95 -13.38 4.43
C PRO A 76 1.70 -14.02 5.81
N ALA A 77 1.90 -13.31 6.91
CA ALA A 77 1.92 -13.90 8.26
C ALA A 77 0.53 -14.41 8.74
N MET A 78 -0.53 -13.91 8.13
CA MET A 78 -1.88 -14.47 8.13
C MET A 78 -2.37 -14.25 6.70
N SER A 79 -3.10 -15.19 6.12
CA SER A 79 -3.63 -15.14 4.74
C SER A 79 -4.68 -14.03 4.53
N ALA A 80 -4.39 -12.79 4.92
CA ALA A 80 -5.28 -11.64 4.89
C ALA A 80 -4.79 -10.68 3.80
N VAL A 81 -5.53 -10.64 2.69
CA VAL A 81 -5.51 -9.49 1.78
C VAL A 81 -6.45 -8.47 2.39
N ILE A 82 -5.93 -7.31 2.78
CA ILE A 82 -6.77 -6.20 3.21
C ILE A 82 -7.29 -5.53 1.95
N VAL A 83 -8.57 -5.81 1.67
CA VAL A 83 -9.32 -5.14 0.62
C VAL A 83 -9.99 -3.93 1.24
N TRP A 84 -9.65 -2.74 0.74
CA TRP A 84 -10.37 -1.53 1.10
C TRP A 84 -11.55 -1.40 0.15
N ASN A 85 -12.77 -1.58 0.65
CA ASN A 85 -13.95 -1.16 -0.09
C ASN A 85 -13.98 0.36 -0.11
N VAL A 86 -13.94 0.92 -1.31
CA VAL A 86 -14.33 2.30 -1.60
C VAL A 86 -15.84 2.36 -1.74
#